data_AF-A0A0D3L0F0-F1
#
_entry.id   AF-A0A0D3L0F0-F1
#
_cell.length_a   1.000
_cell.length_b   1.000
_cell.length_c   1.000
_cell.angle_alpha   90.00
_cell.angle_beta   90.00
_cell.angle_gamma   90.00
#
_symmetry.space_group_name_H-M   'P 1'
#
loop_
_entity.id
_entity.type
_entity.pdbx_description
1 polymer ?
#
loop_
_entity_poly.entity_id
_entity_poly.type
_entity_poly.pdbx_seq_one_letter_code
_entity_poly.pdbx_strand_id
1 'polypeptide(L)'
;MVTAARPPRIALSGEVPSAAKAAQRALRCRTVGPREADILVVGQPVRRTLKLLHALSRGAWVVEASWLIESAAAGRPLDPAPFECGIPGCRSARLRRAEGEPPVLCGLRVEVAEGTRVPTAELLAILTAAGAVVERNDDSAEPVAAWEAVGDGDEVLRRVERPGQKTRPEGEGRPWGCTAAVLGGGDGEYFLLEEALELYRARLPHCSGDRLVAACTFREHRAAGFAELLLLAVARGRGRSGLGSGLLRGLEGWLAARGVRCVAACAGLDCGGFWSRCGYDAEQPLEPRLWALLLDPFGNSRIMAKELPGG
;
A
#
# COMPACT_ATOMS: atom_id res chain seq x y z
N MET A 1 -49.20 10.70 1.40
CA MET A 1 -48.18 11.70 1.80
C MET A 1 -46.81 11.14 1.48
N VAL A 2 -46.19 11.57 0.37
CA VAL A 2 -44.81 11.18 0.04
C VAL A 2 -43.89 12.01 0.93
N THR A 3 -43.27 11.38 1.93
CA THR A 3 -42.22 12.01 2.72
C THR A 3 -41.11 12.43 1.76
N ALA A 4 -40.91 13.74 1.60
CA ALA A 4 -39.85 14.28 0.76
C ALA A 4 -38.52 13.64 1.18
N ALA A 5 -37.90 12.88 0.28
CA ALA A 5 -36.61 12.25 0.52
C ALA A 5 -35.62 13.33 0.95
N ARG A 6 -34.90 13.09 2.05
CA ARG A 6 -33.91 14.06 2.55
C ARG A 6 -32.88 14.34 1.44
N PRO A 7 -32.48 15.61 1.24
CA PRO A 7 -31.48 15.95 0.25
C PRO A 7 -30.16 15.22 0.56
N PRO A 8 -29.46 14.68 -0.45
CA PRO A 8 -28.22 13.94 -0.23
C PRO A 8 -27.16 14.83 0.43
N ARG A 9 -26.42 14.27 1.40
CA ARG A 9 -25.27 14.92 2.03
C ARG A 9 -24.02 14.57 1.24
N ILE A 10 -23.43 15.57 0.60
CA ILE A 10 -22.30 15.36 -0.31
C ILE A 10 -21.05 16.11 0.14
N ALA A 11 -19.90 15.59 -0.23
CA ALA A 11 -18.63 16.31 -0.24
C ALA A 11 -18.06 16.34 -1.67
N LEU A 12 -17.25 17.35 -1.96
CA LEU A 12 -16.56 17.50 -3.26
C LEU A 12 -15.05 17.35 -3.05
N SER A 13 -14.38 16.58 -3.92
CA SER A 13 -12.92 16.38 -3.91
C SER A 13 -12.32 16.50 -5.32
N GLY A 14 -11.11 17.07 -5.40
CA GLY A 14 -10.43 17.32 -6.67
C GLY A 14 -11.01 18.50 -7.45
N GLU A 15 -10.69 18.56 -8.75
CA GLU A 15 -11.14 19.61 -9.67
C GLU A 15 -12.55 19.30 -10.20
N VAL A 16 -13.56 19.58 -9.37
CA VAL A 16 -14.96 19.37 -9.75
C VAL A 16 -15.41 20.47 -10.74
N PRO A 17 -15.94 20.10 -11.92
CA PRO A 17 -16.41 21.06 -12.92
C PRO A 17 -17.46 22.05 -12.38
N SER A 18 -17.46 23.27 -12.93
CA SER A 18 -18.45 24.31 -12.57
C SER A 18 -19.89 23.85 -12.80
N ALA A 19 -20.14 23.09 -13.87
CA ALA A 19 -21.45 22.50 -14.18
C ALA A 19 -21.94 21.58 -13.05
N ALA A 20 -21.08 20.73 -12.48
CA ALA A 20 -21.44 19.87 -11.36
C ALA A 20 -21.76 20.68 -10.09
N LYS A 21 -21.04 21.78 -9.82
CA LYS A 21 -21.34 22.69 -8.69
C LYS A 21 -22.66 23.47 -8.89
N ALA A 22 -23.02 23.78 -10.13
CA ALA A 22 -24.33 24.36 -10.45
C ALA A 22 -25.44 23.31 -10.27
N ALA A 23 -25.24 22.11 -10.79
CA ALA A 23 -26.13 20.97 -10.66
C ALA A 23 -26.40 20.60 -9.19
N GLN A 24 -25.37 20.62 -8.34
CA GLN A 24 -25.50 20.47 -6.89
C GLN A 24 -26.53 21.43 -6.30
N ARG A 25 -26.45 22.72 -6.67
CA ARG A 25 -27.34 23.76 -6.16
C ARG A 25 -28.76 23.57 -6.66
N ALA A 26 -28.93 23.21 -7.93
CA ALA A 26 -30.22 22.89 -8.53
C ALA A 26 -30.92 21.71 -7.80
N LEU A 27 -30.15 20.68 -7.46
CA LEU A 27 -30.62 19.51 -6.70
C LEU A 27 -30.81 19.76 -5.20
N ARG A 28 -30.41 20.93 -4.70
CA ARG A 28 -30.42 21.26 -3.27
C ARG A 28 -29.65 20.25 -2.41
N CYS A 29 -28.60 19.64 -2.96
CA CYS A 29 -27.73 18.73 -2.21
C CYS A 29 -27.03 19.49 -1.08
N ARG A 30 -27.01 18.91 0.13
CA ARG A 30 -26.36 19.54 1.29
C ARG A 30 -24.86 19.30 1.24
N THR A 31 -24.07 20.35 1.06
CA THR A 31 -22.61 20.25 1.24
C THR A 31 -22.28 20.00 2.70
N VAL A 32 -21.49 18.97 2.97
CA VAL A 32 -20.96 18.65 4.31
C VAL A 32 -19.47 18.34 4.25
N GLY A 33 -18.83 18.21 5.41
CA GLY A 33 -17.46 17.73 5.51
C GLY A 33 -17.32 16.26 5.08
N PRO A 34 -16.10 15.80 4.74
CA PRO A 34 -15.87 14.43 4.27
C PRO A 34 -16.20 13.35 5.31
N ARG A 35 -16.13 13.69 6.60
CA ARG A 35 -16.49 12.80 7.73
C ARG A 35 -17.99 12.56 7.87
N GLU A 36 -18.79 13.36 7.16
CA GLU A 36 -20.25 13.38 7.27
C GLU A 36 -20.95 13.03 5.97
N ALA A 37 -20.26 13.13 4.83
CA ALA A 37 -20.82 12.88 3.52
C ALA A 37 -21.24 11.41 3.37
N ASP A 38 -22.40 11.20 2.75
CA ASP A 38 -22.87 9.88 2.31
C ASP A 38 -22.36 9.58 0.89
N ILE A 39 -22.10 10.63 0.11
CA ILE A 39 -21.57 10.59 -1.25
C ILE A 39 -20.41 11.58 -1.38
N LEU A 40 -19.25 11.11 -1.81
CA LEU A 40 -18.14 11.92 -2.26
C LEU A 40 -18.18 12.03 -3.79
N VAL A 41 -18.34 13.24 -4.30
CA VAL A 41 -18.25 13.52 -5.73
C VAL A 41 -16.82 13.94 -6.06
N VAL A 42 -16.20 13.22 -6.99
CA VAL A 42 -14.80 13.47 -7.40
C VAL A 42 -14.73 14.15 -8.77
N GLY A 43 -13.81 15.11 -8.86
CA GLY A 43 -13.35 15.69 -10.11
C GLY A 43 -12.11 14.98 -10.64
N GLN A 44 -11.76 15.25 -11.90
CA GLN A 44 -10.59 14.69 -12.57
C GLN A 44 -9.43 15.70 -12.58
N PRO A 45 -8.15 15.26 -12.45
CA PRO A 45 -7.74 13.89 -12.15
C PRO A 45 -8.03 13.53 -10.69
N VAL A 46 -8.42 12.27 -10.45
CA VAL A 46 -8.60 11.76 -9.09
C VAL A 46 -7.25 11.68 -8.38
N ARG A 47 -7.15 12.29 -7.20
CA ARG A 47 -5.97 12.23 -6.33
C ARG A 47 -6.30 11.56 -5.00
N ARG A 48 -5.29 10.99 -4.33
CA ARG A 48 -5.39 10.45 -2.97
C ARG A 48 -5.49 11.58 -1.93
N THR A 49 -6.62 12.27 -1.91
CA THR A 49 -6.90 13.35 -0.96
C THR A 49 -7.40 12.78 0.37
N LEU A 50 -7.29 13.57 1.44
CA LEU A 50 -7.88 13.20 2.74
C LEU A 50 -9.40 12.99 2.64
N LYS A 51 -10.09 13.75 1.79
CA LYS A 51 -11.53 13.59 1.57
C LYS A 51 -11.87 12.22 0.99
N LEU A 52 -11.06 11.75 0.03
CA LEU A 52 -11.21 10.42 -0.56
C LEU A 52 -10.93 9.33 0.48
N LEU A 53 -9.85 9.46 1.25
CA LEU A 53 -9.51 8.49 2.30
C LEU A 53 -10.57 8.40 3.40
N HIS A 54 -11.20 9.52 3.77
CA HIS A 54 -12.36 9.54 4.69
C HIS A 54 -13.61 8.88 4.11
N ALA A 55 -13.88 9.06 2.82
CA ALA A 55 -15.01 8.41 2.17
C ALA A 55 -14.79 6.88 2.13
N LEU A 56 -13.56 6.47 1.78
CA LEU A 56 -13.12 5.07 1.75
C LEU A 56 -13.22 4.41 3.13
N SER A 57 -12.65 5.03 4.17
CA SER A 57 -12.65 4.45 5.52
C SER A 57 -14.06 4.20 6.06
N ARG A 58 -15.03 5.00 5.60
CA ARG A 58 -16.44 4.90 5.98
C ARG A 58 -17.27 4.09 5.01
N GLY A 59 -16.73 3.56 3.91
CA GLY A 59 -17.53 2.90 2.86
C GLY A 59 -18.63 3.80 2.28
N ALA A 60 -18.37 5.10 2.14
CA ALA A 60 -19.29 6.03 1.48
C ALA A 60 -19.26 5.83 -0.03
N TRP A 61 -20.31 6.27 -0.73
CA TRP A 61 -20.29 6.29 -2.19
C TRP A 61 -19.22 7.25 -2.69
N VAL A 62 -18.43 6.82 -3.68
CA VAL A 62 -17.48 7.69 -4.38
C VAL A 62 -17.86 7.67 -5.85
N VAL A 63 -18.36 8.81 -6.35
CA VAL A 63 -18.96 8.90 -7.69
C VAL A 63 -18.35 10.01 -8.51
N GLU A 64 -18.44 9.87 -9.83
CA GLU A 64 -17.99 10.89 -10.77
C GLU A 64 -18.88 12.13 -10.74
N ALA A 65 -18.33 13.27 -11.19
CA ALA A 65 -19.06 14.53 -11.29
C ALA A 65 -20.30 14.46 -12.22
N SER A 66 -20.32 13.51 -13.17
CA SER A 66 -21.47 13.22 -14.03
C SER A 66 -22.73 12.87 -13.24
N TRP A 67 -22.62 12.21 -12.08
CA TRP A 67 -23.77 11.90 -11.23
C TRP A 67 -24.57 13.14 -10.86
N LEU A 68 -23.89 14.24 -10.49
CA LEU A 68 -24.57 15.51 -10.16
C LEU A 68 -25.25 16.10 -11.39
N ILE A 69 -24.55 16.13 -12.52
CA ILE A 69 -25.02 16.75 -13.77
C ILE A 69 -26.26 16.02 -14.27
N GLU A 70 -26.21 14.69 -14.35
CA GLU A 70 -27.31 13.86 -14.83
C GLU A 70 -28.47 13.83 -13.83
N SER A 71 -28.19 13.81 -12.53
CA SER A 71 -29.23 13.97 -11.51
C SER A 71 -29.96 15.31 -11.65
N ALA A 72 -29.24 16.40 -11.90
CA ALA A 72 -29.86 17.71 -12.07
C ALA A 72 -30.70 17.78 -13.35
N ALA A 73 -30.24 17.17 -14.45
CA ALA A 73 -31.01 17.03 -15.67
C ALA A 73 -32.31 16.21 -15.46
N ALA A 74 -32.26 15.18 -14.61
CA ALA A 74 -33.42 14.38 -14.22
C ALA A 74 -34.32 15.07 -13.17
N GLY A 75 -33.91 16.23 -12.64
CA GLY A 75 -34.63 16.95 -11.58
C GLY A 75 -34.64 16.26 -10.22
N ARG A 76 -33.86 15.18 -10.04
CA ARG A 76 -33.80 14.38 -8.80
C ARG A 76 -32.47 13.65 -8.68
N PRO A 77 -32.00 13.34 -7.46
CA PRO A 77 -30.87 12.43 -7.27
C PRO A 77 -31.11 11.08 -7.95
N LEU A 78 -30.20 10.66 -8.82
CA LEU A 78 -30.17 9.33 -9.41
C LEU A 78 -29.49 8.33 -8.48
N ASP A 79 -29.67 7.04 -8.76
CA ASP A 79 -28.89 5.98 -8.12
C ASP A 79 -27.39 6.26 -8.34
N PRO A 80 -26.56 6.31 -7.28
CA PRO A 80 -25.12 6.50 -7.42
C PRO A 80 -24.39 5.31 -8.05
N ALA A 81 -24.95 4.10 -8.05
CA ALA A 81 -24.24 2.88 -8.49
C ALA A 81 -23.65 2.94 -9.91
N PRO A 82 -24.36 3.44 -10.95
CA PRO A 82 -23.83 3.54 -12.31
C PRO A 82 -22.69 4.56 -12.44
N PHE A 83 -22.52 5.44 -11.45
CA PHE A 83 -21.55 6.52 -11.45
C PHE A 83 -20.39 6.26 -10.47
N GLU A 84 -20.38 5.10 -9.81
CA GLU A 84 -19.33 4.72 -8.86
C GLU A 84 -17.98 4.71 -9.58
N CYS A 85 -17.02 5.46 -9.07
CA CYS A 85 -15.71 5.55 -9.70
C CYS A 85 -14.99 4.21 -9.60
N GLY A 86 -14.23 3.85 -10.65
CA GLY A 86 -13.28 2.73 -10.64
C GLY A 86 -12.05 2.96 -9.74
N ILE A 87 -12.17 3.80 -8.71
CA ILE A 87 -11.10 4.05 -7.75
C ILE A 87 -11.00 2.83 -6.84
N PRO A 88 -9.80 2.25 -6.70
CA PRO A 88 -9.65 1.05 -5.92
C PRO A 88 -10.02 1.20 -4.45
N GLY A 89 -10.57 0.12 -3.91
CA GLY A 89 -11.09 0.07 -2.55
C GLY A 89 -12.46 0.72 -2.36
N CYS A 90 -12.94 1.60 -3.26
CA CYS A 90 -14.24 2.31 -3.08
C CYS A 90 -15.41 1.32 -3.01
N ARG A 91 -15.55 0.49 -4.04
CA ARG A 91 -16.62 -0.50 -4.10
C ARG A 91 -16.52 -1.52 -2.98
N SER A 92 -15.31 -2.01 -2.69
CA SER A 92 -15.08 -2.98 -1.60
C SER A 92 -15.47 -2.40 -0.24
N ALA A 93 -14.96 -1.22 0.13
CA ALA A 93 -15.27 -0.58 1.40
C ALA A 93 -16.78 -0.30 1.56
N ARG A 94 -17.45 0.12 0.48
CA ARG A 94 -18.90 0.33 0.47
C ARG A 94 -19.67 -0.98 0.65
N LEU A 95 -19.34 -2.03 -0.09
CA LEU A 95 -20.02 -3.32 0.02
C LEU A 95 -19.86 -3.93 1.41
N ARG A 96 -18.64 -3.91 1.98
CA ARG A 96 -18.39 -4.32 3.37
C ARG A 96 -19.32 -3.61 4.34
N ARG A 97 -19.45 -2.28 4.22
CA ARG A 97 -20.37 -1.52 5.07
C ARG A 97 -21.83 -1.91 4.86
N ALA A 98 -22.26 -2.10 3.62
CA ALA A 98 -23.64 -2.47 3.28
C ALA A 98 -24.01 -3.87 3.82
N GLU A 99 -23.04 -4.78 3.82
CA GLU A 99 -23.15 -6.16 4.31
C GLU A 99 -22.96 -6.25 5.83
N GLY A 100 -22.61 -5.15 6.51
CA GLY A 100 -22.33 -5.14 7.93
C GLY A 100 -21.01 -5.83 8.31
N GLU A 101 -20.11 -6.02 7.34
CA GLU A 101 -18.78 -6.56 7.60
C GLU A 101 -17.93 -5.58 8.42
N PRO A 102 -16.94 -6.09 9.18
CA PRO A 102 -15.99 -5.24 9.88
C PRO A 102 -15.26 -4.27 8.94
N PRO A 103 -14.95 -3.04 9.37
CA PRO A 103 -14.11 -2.12 8.60
C PRO A 103 -12.74 -2.71 8.24
N VAL A 104 -12.07 -2.17 7.22
CA VAL A 104 -10.89 -2.78 6.59
C VAL A 104 -9.67 -2.95 7.51
N LEU A 105 -9.53 -2.10 8.52
CA LEU A 105 -8.44 -2.17 9.51
C LEU A 105 -8.91 -2.72 10.87
N CYS A 106 -10.11 -3.31 10.93
CA CYS A 106 -10.64 -3.90 12.16
C CYS A 106 -9.68 -4.98 12.70
N GLY A 107 -9.36 -4.88 13.99
CA GLY A 107 -8.44 -5.79 14.67
C GLY A 107 -6.96 -5.41 14.56
N LEU A 108 -6.62 -4.37 13.81
CA LEU A 108 -5.26 -3.85 13.75
C LEU A 108 -5.04 -2.80 14.83
N ARG A 109 -3.85 -2.85 15.45
CA ARG A 109 -3.30 -1.80 16.29
C ARG A 109 -2.29 -1.02 15.47
N VAL A 110 -2.47 0.29 15.41
CA VAL A 110 -1.67 1.18 14.56
C VAL A 110 -1.04 2.25 15.43
N GLU A 111 0.27 2.37 15.32
CA GLU A 111 1.01 3.50 15.87
C GLU A 111 1.32 4.48 14.74
N VAL A 112 1.14 5.77 15.00
CA VAL A 112 1.54 6.83 14.05
C VAL A 112 2.88 7.38 14.48
N ALA A 113 3.93 6.99 13.76
CA ALA A 113 5.29 7.43 14.05
C ALA A 113 5.44 8.96 14.03
N GLU A 114 6.32 9.45 14.90
CA GLU A 114 6.71 10.85 14.95
C GLU A 114 7.26 11.31 13.58
N GLY A 115 6.95 12.55 13.19
CA GLY A 115 7.34 13.09 11.88
C GLY A 115 6.42 12.71 10.71
N THR A 116 5.31 12.00 10.95
CA THR A 116 4.27 11.77 9.95
C THR A 116 3.71 13.11 9.43
N ARG A 117 3.83 13.34 8.11
CA ARG A 117 3.51 14.64 7.48
C ARG A 117 2.01 14.91 7.28
N VAL A 118 1.17 13.89 7.36
CA VAL A 118 -0.29 14.07 7.26
C VAL A 118 -0.77 14.66 8.57
N PRO A 119 -1.69 15.66 8.57
CA PRO A 119 -2.23 16.21 9.81
C PRO A 119 -2.71 15.09 10.72
N THR A 120 -2.08 14.95 11.90
CA THR A 120 -2.26 13.77 12.77
C THR A 120 -3.73 13.54 13.10
N ALA A 121 -4.49 14.61 13.38
CA ALA A 121 -5.93 14.50 13.65
C ALA A 121 -6.76 13.91 12.48
N GLU A 122 -6.39 14.20 11.24
CA GLU A 122 -7.08 13.66 10.06
C GLU A 122 -6.72 12.19 9.83
N LEU A 123 -5.44 11.85 9.99
CA LEU A 123 -4.98 10.46 9.87
C LEU A 123 -5.60 9.57 10.95
N LEU A 124 -5.60 10.03 12.21
CA LEU A 124 -6.25 9.34 13.32
C LEU A 124 -7.74 9.11 13.05
N ALA A 125 -8.43 10.11 12.52
CA ALA A 125 -9.84 9.98 12.18
C ALA A 125 -10.08 8.97 11.04
N ILE A 126 -9.20 8.92 10.03
CA ILE A 126 -9.27 7.93 8.95
C ILE A 126 -9.04 6.51 9.50
N LEU A 127 -7.98 6.32 10.29
CA LEU A 127 -7.63 5.02 10.89
C LEU A 127 -8.75 4.50 11.79
N THR A 128 -9.28 5.36 12.64
CA THR A 128 -10.39 5.03 13.55
C THR A 128 -11.65 4.69 12.76
N ALA A 129 -12.01 5.49 11.74
CA ALA A 129 -13.16 5.20 10.88
C ALA A 129 -13.00 3.88 10.11
N ALA A 130 -11.76 3.52 9.74
CA ALA A 130 -11.42 2.26 9.10
C ALA A 130 -11.34 1.08 10.08
N GLY A 131 -11.59 1.28 11.38
CA GLY A 131 -11.67 0.22 12.41
C GLY A 131 -10.37 -0.09 13.13
N ALA A 132 -9.29 0.65 12.90
CA ALA A 132 -8.04 0.46 13.63
C ALA A 132 -8.14 0.98 15.07
N VAL A 133 -7.44 0.32 15.99
CA VAL A 133 -7.13 0.86 17.31
C VAL A 133 -5.84 1.65 17.19
N VAL A 134 -5.88 2.96 17.46
CA VAL A 134 -4.67 3.78 17.40
C VAL A 134 -4.03 3.88 18.77
N GLU A 135 -2.80 3.37 18.89
CA GLU A 135 -2.01 3.45 20.11
C GLU A 135 -1.19 4.74 20.10
N ARG A 136 -1.19 5.46 21.23
CA ARG A 136 -0.29 6.60 21.44
C ARG A 136 1.01 6.05 22.01
N ASN A 137 2.11 6.46 21.42
CA ASN A 137 3.41 6.19 22.01
C ASN A 137 3.57 7.14 23.22
N ASP A 138 3.40 6.60 24.43
CA ASP A 138 3.71 7.31 25.67
C ASP A 138 5.18 6.95 26.02
N ASP A 139 6.09 7.92 25.84
CA ASP A 139 7.57 7.83 25.98
C ASP A 139 8.09 7.29 27.35
N SER A 140 7.80 6.05 27.76
CA SER A 140 8.24 5.55 29.08
C SER A 140 8.61 4.07 29.20
N ALA A 141 8.73 3.31 28.12
CA ALA A 141 9.27 1.95 28.20
C ALA A 141 10.78 1.93 27.96
N GLU A 142 11.57 1.65 29.01
CA GLU A 142 13.02 1.51 28.93
C GLU A 142 13.45 0.41 27.92
N PRO A 143 14.61 0.59 27.24
CA PRO A 143 15.07 -0.34 26.23
C PRO A 143 15.64 -1.62 26.87
N VAL A 144 15.11 -2.76 26.44
CA VAL A 144 15.64 -4.09 26.80
C VAL A 144 16.89 -4.40 25.97
N ALA A 145 18.04 -4.50 26.65
CA ALA A 145 19.32 -5.13 26.28
C ALA A 145 19.82 -5.03 24.82
N ALA A 146 20.87 -4.22 24.61
CA ALA A 146 21.59 -4.05 23.35
C ALA A 146 22.66 -5.15 23.10
N TRP A 147 22.90 -5.46 21.82
CA TRP A 147 24.07 -6.20 21.32
C TRP A 147 25.07 -5.21 20.66
N GLU A 148 26.36 -5.37 20.93
CA GLU A 148 27.44 -4.56 20.34
C GLU A 148 28.08 -5.25 19.11
N ALA A 149 28.49 -4.45 18.12
CA ALA A 149 29.32 -4.90 17.00
C ALA A 149 30.80 -4.68 17.33
N VAL A 150 31.63 -5.70 17.08
CA VAL A 150 33.09 -5.65 17.23
C VAL A 150 33.73 -5.82 15.85
N GLY A 151 34.62 -4.91 15.47
CA GLY A 151 35.72 -5.17 14.53
C GLY A 151 35.63 -4.59 13.11
N ASP A 152 36.78 -4.13 12.62
CA ASP A 152 37.09 -3.43 11.37
C ASP A 152 38.00 -4.34 10.50
N GLY A 153 37.77 -4.39 9.19
CA GLY A 153 38.68 -5.03 8.20
C GLY A 153 38.47 -6.52 7.87
N ASP A 154 38.84 -6.86 6.63
CA ASP A 154 38.73 -8.13 5.89
C ASP A 154 38.89 -9.44 6.71
N GLU A 155 37.87 -10.31 6.67
CA GLU A 155 37.93 -11.77 6.38
C GLU A 155 36.65 -12.50 6.86
N VAL A 156 36.12 -13.35 5.98
CA VAL A 156 35.24 -14.54 6.18
C VAL A 156 34.36 -14.58 7.45
N LEU A 157 33.05 -14.32 7.31
CA LEU A 157 32.08 -14.57 8.40
C LEU A 157 31.68 -16.06 8.48
N ARG A 158 32.00 -16.68 9.61
CA ARG A 158 31.49 -18.00 10.03
C ARG A 158 30.17 -17.86 10.77
N ARG A 159 29.25 -18.81 10.55
CA ARG A 159 28.08 -19.07 11.40
C ARG A 159 28.53 -19.27 12.86
N VAL A 160 28.12 -18.37 13.75
CA VAL A 160 28.32 -18.54 15.19
C VAL A 160 27.14 -19.34 15.75
N GLU A 161 27.32 -20.64 15.95
CA GLU A 161 26.39 -21.43 16.75
C GLU A 161 26.73 -21.28 18.23
N ARG A 162 25.76 -20.89 19.06
CA ARG A 162 25.88 -21.02 20.52
C ARG A 162 25.23 -22.32 21.00
N PRO A 163 25.87 -23.07 21.91
CA PRO A 163 25.30 -24.29 22.45
C PRO A 163 24.10 -23.96 23.36
N GLY A 164 22.97 -24.61 23.12
CA GLY A 164 21.83 -24.63 24.06
C GLY A 164 20.48 -24.15 23.54
N GLN A 165 20.38 -23.66 22.30
CA GLN A 165 19.07 -23.31 21.73
C GLN A 165 18.41 -24.55 21.13
N LYS A 166 17.33 -25.03 21.76
CA LYS A 166 16.49 -26.09 21.19
C LYS A 166 15.87 -25.58 19.89
N THR A 167 16.25 -26.18 18.77
CA THR A 167 15.54 -26.03 17.51
C THR A 167 14.10 -26.53 17.71
N ARG A 168 13.13 -25.69 17.37
CA ARG A 168 11.72 -26.07 17.33
C ARG A 168 11.51 -27.03 16.13
N PRO A 169 10.61 -28.03 16.22
CA PRO A 169 10.45 -28.97 15.13
C PRO A 169 9.91 -28.26 13.88
N GLU A 170 10.54 -28.54 12.74
CA GLU A 170 10.00 -28.25 11.41
C GLU A 170 8.69 -29.02 11.25
N GLY A 171 7.56 -28.33 11.03
CA GLY A 171 6.28 -29.04 10.90
C GLY A 171 5.04 -28.22 10.60
N GLU A 172 5.00 -26.91 10.88
CA GLU A 172 3.83 -26.09 10.56
C GLU A 172 4.19 -24.96 9.61
N GLY A 173 3.89 -25.20 8.33
CA GLY A 173 4.13 -24.28 7.22
C GLY A 173 3.48 -22.93 7.45
N ARG A 174 4.34 -21.93 7.67
CA ARG A 174 3.96 -20.52 7.60
C ARG A 174 4.54 -19.92 6.32
N PRO A 175 3.74 -19.26 5.46
CA PRO A 175 4.24 -18.68 4.22
C PRO A 175 4.73 -17.25 4.50
N TRP A 176 6.03 -17.05 4.69
CA TRP A 176 6.57 -15.68 4.84
C TRP A 176 7.66 -15.41 3.80
N GLY A 177 7.58 -14.23 3.20
CA GLY A 177 8.39 -13.77 2.07
C GLY A 177 9.87 -13.55 2.39
N CYS A 178 10.59 -12.91 1.48
CA CYS A 178 12.01 -12.60 1.64
C CYS A 178 12.21 -11.09 1.45
N THR A 179 13.09 -10.47 2.24
CA THR A 179 13.39 -9.03 2.18
C THR A 179 14.88 -8.82 1.97
N ALA A 180 15.24 -8.15 0.88
CA ALA A 180 16.61 -7.73 0.61
C ALA A 180 16.76 -6.23 0.93
N ALA A 181 17.73 -5.87 1.77
CA ALA A 181 18.08 -4.49 2.09
C ALA A 181 19.53 -4.23 1.69
N VAL A 182 19.79 -3.08 1.07
CA VAL A 182 21.16 -2.62 0.77
C VAL A 182 21.47 -1.45 1.69
N LEU A 183 22.41 -1.68 2.61
CA LEU A 183 23.00 -0.64 3.47
C LEU A 183 24.28 -0.15 2.79
N GLY A 184 24.47 1.18 2.73
CA GLY A 184 25.62 1.76 2.04
C GLY A 184 26.95 1.43 2.72
N GLY A 185 27.80 0.71 2.00
CA GLY A 185 29.16 0.27 2.32
C GLY A 185 29.47 -0.92 1.39
N GLY A 186 30.69 -1.06 0.87
CA GLY A 186 31.01 -2.04 -0.16
C GLY A 186 30.62 -3.49 0.20
N ASP A 187 30.39 -4.25 -0.86
CA ASP A 187 30.09 -5.68 -0.94
C ASP A 187 28.77 -6.15 -0.32
N GLY A 188 27.81 -6.41 -1.21
CA GLY A 188 26.44 -6.74 -0.90
C GLY A 188 26.27 -8.13 -0.30
N GLU A 189 25.62 -8.19 0.86
CA GLU A 189 24.99 -9.38 1.40
C GLU A 189 23.46 -9.18 1.49
N TYR A 190 22.73 -10.28 1.34
CA TYR A 190 21.26 -10.33 1.33
C TYR A 190 20.76 -10.96 2.64
N PHE A 191 19.72 -10.38 3.24
CA PHE A 191 19.17 -10.83 4.53
C PHE A 191 17.96 -11.78 4.36
N LEU A 192 17.73 -12.65 5.34
CA LEU A 192 16.47 -13.39 5.48
C LEU A 192 15.40 -12.47 6.11
N LEU A 193 14.12 -12.71 5.79
CA LEU A 193 13.00 -11.84 6.19
C LEU A 193 12.89 -11.62 7.71
N GLU A 194 13.14 -12.65 8.51
CA GLU A 194 13.03 -12.56 9.97
C GLU A 194 14.13 -11.66 10.55
N GLU A 195 15.35 -11.77 10.02
CA GLU A 195 16.48 -10.92 10.39
C GLU A 195 16.29 -9.49 9.88
N ALA A 196 15.78 -9.30 8.67
CA ALA A 196 15.47 -7.99 8.12
C ALA A 196 14.33 -7.30 8.87
N LEU A 197 13.30 -8.03 9.32
CA LEU A 197 12.19 -7.50 10.11
C LEU A 197 12.59 -7.24 11.57
N GLU A 198 13.45 -8.05 12.17
CA GLU A 198 14.03 -7.76 13.49
C GLU A 198 14.99 -6.57 13.43
N LEU A 199 15.81 -6.44 12.37
CA LEU A 199 16.56 -5.22 12.06
C LEU A 199 15.63 -4.01 11.88
N TYR A 200 14.52 -4.17 11.16
CA TYR A 200 13.53 -3.13 10.90
C TYR A 200 12.87 -2.66 12.21
N ARG A 201 12.47 -3.60 13.07
CA ARG A 201 11.81 -3.33 14.36
C ARG A 201 12.78 -2.79 15.42
N ALA A 202 14.02 -3.26 15.45
CA ALA A 202 15.00 -2.88 16.47
C ALA A 202 15.80 -1.61 16.13
N ARG A 203 15.99 -1.28 14.84
CA ARG A 203 16.86 -0.15 14.45
C ARG A 203 16.13 1.10 13.95
N LEU A 204 14.85 1.08 13.60
CA LEU A 204 14.20 2.28 13.05
C LEU A 204 14.03 3.49 13.99
N PRO A 205 14.04 3.37 15.33
CA PRO A 205 14.14 4.56 16.19
C PRO A 205 15.55 5.20 16.20
N HIS A 206 16.59 4.46 15.79
CA HIS A 206 18.01 4.84 15.99
C HIS A 206 18.89 4.72 14.74
N CYS A 207 18.35 4.32 13.59
CA CYS A 207 18.98 4.54 12.30
C CYS A 207 19.00 6.05 12.08
N SER A 208 20.16 6.68 12.31
CA SER A 208 20.41 8.00 11.74
C SER A 208 20.05 7.92 10.25
N GLY A 209 19.26 8.89 9.76
CA GLY A 209 18.59 8.85 8.46
C GLY A 209 19.49 8.72 7.22
N ASP A 210 20.77 8.40 7.38
CA ASP A 210 21.82 8.41 6.38
C ASP A 210 22.20 7.04 5.80
N ARG A 211 21.71 5.90 6.33
CA ARG A 211 22.27 4.56 5.97
C ARG A 211 21.41 3.63 5.13
N LEU A 212 20.07 3.72 5.19
CA LEU A 212 19.21 2.90 4.32
C LEU A 212 18.94 3.65 3.01
N VAL A 213 19.57 3.18 1.93
CA VAL A 213 19.47 3.86 0.62
C VAL A 213 18.49 3.17 -0.34
N ALA A 214 18.24 1.87 -0.18
CA ALA A 214 17.24 1.12 -0.93
C ALA A 214 16.80 -0.16 -0.21
N ALA A 215 15.55 -0.60 -0.46
CA ALA A 215 14.98 -1.84 0.08
C ALA A 215 14.03 -2.49 -0.94
N CYS A 216 13.97 -3.82 -0.91
CA CYS A 216 13.07 -4.62 -1.73
C CYS A 216 12.44 -5.76 -0.91
N THR A 217 11.14 -5.95 -1.03
CA THR A 217 10.39 -7.03 -0.37
C THR A 217 9.61 -7.81 -1.40
N PHE A 218 9.63 -9.13 -1.31
CA PHE A 218 8.95 -10.01 -2.26
C PHE A 218 8.45 -11.30 -1.60
N ARG A 219 7.58 -12.02 -2.30
CA ARG A 219 7.00 -13.30 -1.92
C ARG A 219 7.16 -14.30 -3.05
N GLU A 220 7.85 -15.41 -2.79
CA GLU A 220 7.94 -16.52 -3.74
C GLU A 220 6.66 -17.34 -3.73
N HIS A 221 6.10 -17.61 -4.91
CA HIS A 221 5.02 -18.57 -5.12
C HIS A 221 5.60 -19.82 -5.80
N ARG A 222 6.40 -20.60 -5.07
CA ARG A 222 7.19 -21.72 -5.64
C ARG A 222 6.35 -22.71 -6.44
N ALA A 223 5.18 -23.09 -5.94
CA ALA A 223 4.27 -24.01 -6.63
C ALA A 223 3.77 -23.48 -7.99
N ALA A 224 3.76 -22.16 -8.15
CA ALA A 224 3.33 -21.46 -9.34
C ALA A 224 4.48 -20.94 -10.20
N GLY A 225 5.74 -21.10 -9.75
CA GLY A 225 6.94 -20.71 -10.48
C GLY A 225 7.10 -19.21 -10.72
N PHE A 226 6.50 -18.36 -9.88
CA PHE A 226 6.65 -16.90 -9.96
C PHE A 226 6.94 -16.27 -8.58
N ALA A 227 7.37 -15.02 -8.57
CA ALA A 227 7.50 -14.22 -7.37
C ALA A 227 6.71 -12.91 -7.49
N GLU A 228 6.16 -12.46 -6.39
CA GLU A 228 5.47 -11.19 -6.26
C GLU A 228 6.37 -10.19 -5.54
N LEU A 229 6.59 -9.04 -6.15
CA LEU A 229 7.32 -7.94 -5.58
C LEU A 229 6.35 -6.97 -4.88
N LEU A 230 6.46 -6.93 -3.56
CA LEU A 230 5.58 -6.19 -2.67
C LEU A 230 6.03 -4.75 -2.48
N LEU A 231 7.35 -4.51 -2.48
CA LEU A 231 7.93 -3.19 -2.27
C LEU A 231 9.27 -3.10 -3.00
N LEU A 232 9.51 -1.97 -3.66
CA LEU A 232 10.83 -1.50 -4.03
C LEU A 232 10.91 0.00 -3.70
N ALA A 233 11.75 0.35 -2.73
CA ALA A 233 11.90 1.71 -2.25
C ALA A 233 13.36 2.15 -2.34
N VAL A 234 13.56 3.43 -2.67
CA VAL A 234 14.88 4.08 -2.70
C VAL A 234 14.77 5.38 -1.90
N ALA A 235 15.80 5.70 -1.11
CA ALA A 235 15.85 6.90 -0.31
C ALA A 235 15.65 8.16 -1.16
N ARG A 236 15.02 9.17 -0.57
CA ARG A 236 14.76 10.45 -1.21
C ARG A 236 16.08 11.10 -1.66
N GLY A 237 16.12 11.60 -2.89
CA GLY A 237 17.34 12.15 -3.50
C GLY A 237 18.24 11.13 -4.19
N ARG A 238 18.03 9.82 -3.98
CA ARG A 238 18.79 8.73 -4.63
C ARG A 238 18.02 8.03 -5.75
N GLY A 239 16.79 8.44 -6.06
CA GLY A 239 15.97 7.79 -7.09
C GLY A 239 16.58 7.74 -8.51
N ARG A 240 17.59 8.57 -8.81
CA ARG A 240 18.30 8.60 -10.10
C ARG A 240 19.68 7.92 -10.08
N SER A 241 20.12 7.37 -8.95
CA SER A 241 21.46 6.77 -8.84
C SER A 241 21.53 5.32 -9.33
N GLY A 242 20.46 4.80 -9.93
CA GLY A 242 20.40 3.42 -10.41
C GLY A 242 20.24 2.35 -9.32
N LEU A 243 20.21 2.74 -8.03
CA LEU A 243 20.12 1.80 -6.90
C LEU A 243 18.89 0.89 -7.00
N GLY A 244 17.71 1.43 -7.33
CA GLY A 244 16.48 0.65 -7.48
C GLY A 244 16.61 -0.41 -8.58
N SER A 245 17.13 -0.03 -9.76
CA SER A 245 17.35 -0.97 -10.87
C SER A 245 18.47 -1.97 -10.59
N GLY A 246 19.49 -1.60 -9.81
CA GLY A 246 20.55 -2.50 -9.36
C GLY A 246 20.02 -3.57 -8.42
N LEU A 247 19.31 -3.15 -7.37
CA LEU A 247 18.68 -4.05 -6.40
C LEU A 247 17.67 -4.99 -7.07
N LEU A 248 16.83 -4.46 -7.96
CA LEU A 248 15.87 -5.25 -8.72
C LEU A 248 16.57 -6.33 -9.57
N ARG A 249 17.63 -5.99 -10.32
CA ARG A 249 18.38 -6.96 -11.13
C ARG A 249 19.06 -8.04 -10.29
N GLY A 250 19.62 -7.66 -9.13
CA GLY A 250 20.21 -8.61 -8.19
C GLY A 250 19.17 -9.62 -7.68
N LEU A 251 17.99 -9.12 -7.28
CA LEU A 251 16.87 -9.95 -6.88
C LEU A 251 16.40 -10.87 -8.03
N GLU A 252 16.22 -10.33 -9.23
CA GLU A 252 15.82 -11.09 -10.42
C GLU A 252 16.79 -12.24 -10.71
N GLY A 253 18.11 -12.00 -10.67
CA GLY A 253 19.11 -13.04 -10.85
C GLY A 253 19.06 -14.11 -9.75
N TRP A 254 18.87 -13.69 -8.50
CA TRP A 254 18.71 -14.61 -7.36
C TRP A 254 17.45 -15.48 -7.47
N LEU A 255 16.33 -14.89 -7.90
CA LEU A 255 15.06 -15.60 -8.13
C LEU A 255 15.19 -16.58 -9.31
N ALA A 256 15.80 -16.16 -10.41
CA ALA A 256 16.03 -17.01 -11.59
C ALA A 256 16.85 -18.25 -11.24
N ALA A 257 17.94 -18.08 -10.46
CA ALA A 257 18.77 -19.18 -9.98
C ALA A 257 18.01 -20.21 -9.12
N ARG A 258 16.82 -19.84 -8.62
CA ARG A 258 15.94 -20.69 -7.80
C ARG A 258 14.76 -21.25 -8.59
N GLY A 259 14.78 -21.12 -9.92
CA GLY A 259 13.76 -21.63 -10.82
C GLY A 259 12.49 -20.77 -10.90
N VAL A 260 12.52 -19.54 -10.38
CA VAL A 260 11.42 -18.59 -10.59
C VAL A 260 11.49 -18.09 -12.03
N ARG A 261 10.38 -18.20 -12.76
CA ARG A 261 10.31 -17.88 -14.19
C ARG A 261 9.77 -16.48 -14.44
N CYS A 262 9.02 -15.93 -13.48
CA CYS A 262 8.36 -14.64 -13.64
C CYS A 262 8.37 -13.86 -12.32
N VAL A 263 8.52 -12.54 -12.41
CA VAL A 263 8.32 -11.60 -11.32
C VAL A 263 7.17 -10.67 -11.66
N ALA A 264 6.21 -10.54 -10.75
CA ALA A 264 5.09 -9.63 -10.85
C ALA A 264 5.27 -8.49 -9.85
N ALA A 265 5.02 -7.25 -10.25
CA ALA A 265 5.07 -6.08 -9.40
C ALA A 265 3.76 -5.30 -9.48
N CYS A 266 3.26 -4.88 -8.31
CA CYS A 266 2.15 -3.93 -8.20
C CYS A 266 2.72 -2.51 -8.35
N ALA A 267 2.80 -2.01 -9.59
CA ALA A 267 3.34 -0.69 -9.90
C ALA A 267 2.31 0.40 -9.60
N GLY A 268 2.63 1.33 -8.69
CA GLY A 268 1.86 2.57 -8.55
C GLY A 268 1.75 3.33 -9.89
N LEU A 269 0.63 4.03 -10.09
CA LEU A 269 0.31 4.71 -11.36
C LEU A 269 1.38 5.70 -11.84
N ASP A 270 2.16 6.26 -10.90
CA ASP A 270 3.23 7.23 -11.16
C ASP A 270 4.61 6.60 -11.45
N CYS A 271 4.77 5.29 -11.23
CA CYS A 271 6.04 4.59 -11.40
C CYS A 271 6.10 3.65 -12.62
N GLY A 272 5.04 3.57 -13.43
CA GLY A 272 5.00 2.69 -14.61
C GLY A 272 6.19 2.85 -15.56
N GLY A 273 6.66 4.08 -15.79
CA GLY A 273 7.84 4.33 -16.63
C GLY A 273 9.15 3.74 -16.07
N PHE A 274 9.29 3.59 -14.76
CA PHE A 274 10.43 2.90 -14.15
C PHE A 274 10.37 1.39 -14.44
N TRP A 275 9.21 0.78 -14.24
CA TRP A 275 8.99 -0.65 -14.45
C TRP A 275 9.19 -1.05 -15.91
N SER A 276 8.63 -0.29 -16.85
CA SER A 276 8.85 -0.52 -18.29
C SER A 276 10.32 -0.47 -18.68
N ARG A 277 11.11 0.47 -18.12
CA ARG A 277 12.57 0.52 -18.36
C ARG A 277 13.32 -0.68 -17.78
N CYS A 278 12.78 -1.30 -16.74
CA CYS A 278 13.34 -2.52 -16.17
C CYS A 278 12.88 -3.80 -16.90
N GLY A 279 12.08 -3.66 -17.97
CA GLY A 279 11.56 -4.76 -18.78
C GLY A 279 10.27 -5.38 -18.25
N TYR A 280 9.57 -4.70 -17.34
CA TYR A 280 8.24 -5.14 -16.90
C TYR A 280 7.18 -4.61 -17.86
N ASP A 281 6.28 -5.48 -18.25
CA ASP A 281 5.18 -5.18 -19.15
C ASP A 281 3.84 -5.48 -18.46
N ALA A 282 2.88 -4.60 -18.65
CA ALA A 282 1.52 -4.78 -18.15
C ALA A 282 0.68 -5.67 -19.08
N GLU A 283 1.12 -5.87 -20.32
CA GLU A 283 0.47 -6.75 -21.30
C GLU A 283 1.04 -8.17 -21.26
N GLN A 284 2.16 -8.38 -20.55
CA GLN A 284 2.73 -9.71 -20.41
C GLN A 284 1.75 -10.60 -19.62
N PRO A 285 1.29 -11.71 -20.21
CA PRO A 285 0.26 -12.52 -19.60
C PRO A 285 0.86 -13.32 -18.44
N LEU A 286 0.61 -12.88 -17.21
CA LEU A 286 0.48 -13.83 -16.12
C LEU A 286 -0.76 -14.68 -16.42
N GLU A 287 -0.65 -16.01 -16.29
CA GLU A 287 -1.83 -16.87 -16.43
C GLU A 287 -2.94 -16.36 -15.49
N PRO A 288 -4.21 -16.31 -15.93
CA PRO A 288 -5.34 -15.78 -15.14
C PRO A 288 -5.41 -16.28 -13.69
N ARG A 289 -4.99 -17.53 -13.43
CA ARG A 289 -4.94 -18.12 -12.08
C ARG A 289 -3.89 -17.50 -11.15
N LEU A 290 -2.79 -16.95 -11.70
CA LEU A 290 -1.74 -16.29 -10.94
C LEU A 290 -2.17 -14.91 -10.45
N TRP A 291 -3.06 -14.24 -11.21
CA TRP A 291 -3.62 -12.95 -10.82
C TRP A 291 -4.37 -13.01 -9.49
N ALA A 292 -5.06 -14.11 -9.22
CA ALA A 292 -5.78 -14.31 -7.96
C ALA A 292 -4.86 -14.46 -6.74
N LEU A 293 -3.57 -14.73 -6.96
CA LEU A 293 -2.58 -14.89 -5.88
C LEU A 293 -1.89 -13.57 -5.51
N LEU A 294 -1.94 -12.57 -6.39
CA LEU A 294 -1.32 -11.27 -6.16
C LEU A 294 -2.10 -10.49 -5.10
N LEU A 295 -1.38 -10.01 -4.10
CA LEU A 295 -1.82 -8.99 -3.19
C LEU A 295 -1.45 -7.64 -3.84
N ASP A 296 -2.45 -6.87 -4.26
CA ASP A 296 -2.26 -5.44 -4.43
C ASP A 296 -2.52 -4.76 -3.09
N PRO A 297 -1.50 -4.57 -2.22
CA PRO A 297 -1.71 -3.98 -0.90
C PRO A 297 -2.23 -2.53 -0.99
N PHE A 298 -2.10 -1.89 -2.15
CA PHE A 298 -2.50 -0.50 -2.36
C PHE A 298 -3.84 -0.39 -3.10
N GLY A 299 -4.32 -1.49 -3.70
CA GLY A 299 -5.49 -1.56 -4.57
C GLY A 299 -5.36 -0.78 -5.88
N ASN A 300 -4.45 0.18 -5.98
CA ASN A 300 -4.35 1.15 -7.06
C ASN A 300 -3.05 1.03 -7.86
N SER A 301 -2.66 -0.21 -8.06
CA SER A 301 -1.46 -0.56 -8.79
C SER A 301 -1.82 -1.10 -10.15
N ARG A 302 -1.05 -0.72 -11.17
CA ARG A 302 -0.99 -1.47 -12.42
C ARG A 302 -0.08 -2.67 -12.17
N ILE A 303 -0.61 -3.87 -12.30
CA ILE A 303 0.23 -5.06 -12.23
C ILE A 303 1.07 -5.10 -13.51
N MET A 304 2.37 -5.32 -13.33
CA MET A 304 3.34 -5.45 -14.40
C MET A 304 4.18 -6.68 -14.13
N ALA A 305 4.46 -7.48 -15.16
CA ALA A 305 5.20 -8.73 -15.03
C ALA A 305 6.45 -8.70 -15.89
N LYS A 306 7.43 -9.50 -15.52
CA LYS A 306 8.65 -9.72 -16.29
C LYS A 306 9.03 -11.20 -16.23
N GLU A 307 9.29 -11.79 -17.39
CA GLU A 307 9.92 -13.10 -17.48
C GLU A 307 11.42 -13.00 -17.15
N LEU A 308 11.88 -13.95 -16.34
CA LEU A 308 13.28 -14.05 -15.97
C LEU A 308 14.02 -14.97 -16.96
N PRO A 309 15.26 -14.63 -17.36
CA PRO A 309 16.05 -15.49 -18.23
C PRO A 309 16.36 -16.82 -17.54
N GLY A 310 16.10 -17.93 -18.25
CA GLY A 310 16.32 -19.30 -17.76
C GLY A 310 15.06 -20.04 -17.28
N GLY A 311 13.88 -19.45 -17.43
CA GLY A 311 12.57 -20.07 -17.21
C GLY A 311 11.90 -20.64 -18.45
#